data_AF-A0A401TVF5-F1
#
_entry.id   AF-A0A401TVF5-F1
#
_cell.length_a   1.000
_cell.length_b   1.000
_cell.length_c   1.000
_cell.angle_alpha   90.00
_cell.angle_beta   90.00
_cell.angle_gamma   90.00
#
_symmetry.space_group_name_H-M   'P 1'
#
loop_
_entity.id
_entity.type
_entity.pdbx_description
1 polymer ?
#
loop_
_entity_poly.entity_id
_entity_poly.type
_entity_poly.pdbx_seq_one_letter_code
_entity_poly.pdbx_strand_id
1 'polypeptide(L)'
;TIPPSPSLAEDLSTGEVEPETYNTWADRLAREYAAKRSRGAGNSWSREQWAKEKEWQQQEQEHRRYLEQAQRLQTERAANHKQRYERGCAHIFGQGSPGTGTPLSYSDIPWPAPRGTVEEMVAVILHGVERGDPGVYRRYLRGQQVMWHPDRFTQRCGDRLAQADRQRILDTVIALSQALNRLADGAR
;
A
#
# COMPACT_ATOMS: atom_id res chain seq x y z
N THR A 1 41.27 100.72 37.97
CA THR A 1 39.87 101.09 37.64
C THR A 1 39.35 100.14 36.59
N ILE A 2 38.48 99.21 36.97
CA ILE A 2 37.60 98.43 36.07
C ILE A 2 36.36 99.31 35.87
N PRO A 3 35.81 99.54 34.64
CA PRO A 3 34.86 98.61 33.97
C PRO A 3 34.71 98.85 32.43
N PRO A 4 33.67 98.35 31.72
CA PRO A 4 32.95 97.07 31.80
C PRO A 4 33.03 96.29 30.46
N SER A 5 32.77 94.98 30.52
CA SER A 5 32.42 94.17 29.35
C SER A 5 31.09 94.62 28.74
N PRO A 6 30.94 94.57 27.40
CA PRO A 6 29.64 94.33 26.81
C PRO A 6 29.67 93.19 25.77
N SER A 7 28.63 92.35 25.88
CA SER A 7 27.95 91.61 24.82
C SER A 7 28.77 90.69 23.92
N LEU A 8 28.88 89.43 24.36
CA LEU A 8 28.97 88.27 23.47
C LEU A 8 27.58 88.06 22.85
N ALA A 9 27.22 88.90 21.88
CA ALA A 9 26.14 88.64 20.95
C ALA A 9 26.79 88.32 19.62
N GLU A 10 26.25 87.34 18.91
CA GLU A 10 26.61 86.94 17.54
C GLU A 10 27.79 85.95 17.43
N ASP A 11 27.57 84.68 17.83
CA ASP A 11 27.97 83.52 17.02
C ASP A 11 27.39 82.21 17.58
N LEU A 12 26.06 82.08 17.56
CA LEU A 12 25.38 80.79 17.69
C LEU A 12 24.31 80.73 16.62
N SER A 13 24.74 80.78 15.35
CA SER A 13 23.94 80.26 14.23
C SER A 13 23.88 78.73 14.37
N THR A 14 23.19 78.27 15.41
CA THR A 14 22.72 76.91 15.55
C THR A 14 21.70 76.75 14.44
N GLY A 15 22.13 76.22 13.30
CA GLY A 15 21.22 75.89 12.22
C GLY A 15 20.06 75.12 12.83
N GLU A 16 18.85 75.67 12.70
CA GLU A 16 17.62 75.02 13.14
C GLU A 16 17.59 73.64 12.50
N VAL A 17 17.98 72.62 13.25
CA VAL A 17 17.65 71.25 12.91
C VAL A 17 16.17 71.15 13.23
N GLU A 18 15.35 71.49 12.23
CA GLU A 18 13.89 71.34 12.29
C GLU A 18 13.60 69.93 12.86
N PRO A 19 12.85 69.82 13.98
CA PRO A 19 12.61 68.53 14.60
C PRO A 19 11.90 67.65 13.57
N GLU A 20 12.56 66.55 13.21
CA GLU A 20 12.06 65.59 12.22
C GLU A 20 10.58 65.31 12.52
N THR A 21 9.69 65.69 11.60
CA THR A 21 8.25 65.50 11.81
C THR A 21 7.97 64.01 11.97
N TYR A 22 7.01 63.65 12.82
CA TYR A 22 6.60 62.26 13.05
C TYR A 22 6.41 61.48 11.75
N ASN A 23 5.80 62.11 10.73
CA ASN A 23 5.60 61.51 9.42
C ASN A 23 6.92 61.16 8.72
N THR A 24 7.92 62.05 8.77
CA THR A 24 9.24 61.82 8.17
C THR A 24 9.97 60.65 8.85
N TRP A 25 9.90 60.57 10.18
CA TRP A 25 10.42 59.45 10.95
C TRP A 25 9.68 58.14 10.61
N ALA A 26 8.35 58.18 10.54
CA ALA A 26 7.51 57.03 10.22
C ALA A 26 7.75 56.53 8.79
N ASP A 27 7.88 57.44 7.82
CA ASP A 27 8.17 57.13 6.43
C ASP A 27 9.57 56.54 6.24
N ARG A 28 10.56 57.00 7.02
CA ARG A 28 11.90 56.39 7.05
C ARG A 28 11.83 54.98 7.61
N LEU A 29 11.17 54.79 8.75
CA LEU A 29 11.02 53.48 9.38
C LEU A 29 10.25 52.50 8.49
N ALA A 30 9.20 52.96 7.81
CA ALA A 30 8.43 52.16 6.85
C ALA A 30 9.29 51.73 5.65
N ARG A 31 10.11 52.65 5.09
CA ARG A 31 11.05 52.35 4.01
C ARG A 31 12.13 51.35 4.43
N GLU A 32 12.71 51.51 5.61
CA GLU A 32 13.69 50.56 6.16
C GLU A 32 13.08 49.17 6.38
N TYR A 33 11.88 49.10 6.92
CA TYR A 33 11.18 47.84 7.14
C TYR A 33 10.81 47.15 5.82
N ALA A 34 10.33 47.90 4.83
CA ALA A 34 10.05 47.38 3.48
C ALA A 34 11.33 46.93 2.75
N ALA A 35 12.44 47.65 2.87
CA ALA A 35 13.73 47.28 2.32
C ALA A 35 14.30 46.01 2.99
N LYS A 36 14.16 45.89 4.32
CA LYS A 36 14.59 44.71 5.09
C LYS A 36 13.75 43.48 4.75
N ARG A 37 12.44 43.66 4.54
CA ARG A 37 11.50 42.59 4.18
C ARG A 37 11.67 42.14 2.72
N SER A 38 11.88 43.05 1.77
CA SER A 38 12.10 42.69 0.37
C SER A 38 13.43 41.94 0.14
N ARG A 39 14.49 42.29 0.87
CA ARG A 39 15.81 41.62 0.79
C ARG A 39 15.81 40.17 1.31
N GLY A 40 14.90 39.81 2.23
CA GLY A 40 14.84 38.47 2.83
C GLY A 40 13.65 37.62 2.42
N ALA A 41 12.47 38.22 2.18
CA ALA A 41 11.21 37.48 2.07
C ALA A 41 11.02 36.76 0.74
N GLY A 42 11.45 37.33 -0.39
CA GLY A 42 11.25 36.72 -1.72
C GLY A 42 12.04 35.42 -1.91
N ASN A 43 13.27 35.36 -1.40
CA ASN A 43 14.14 34.19 -1.51
C ASN A 43 13.85 33.15 -0.41
N SER A 44 13.40 33.57 0.78
CA SER A 44 13.00 32.65 1.86
C SER A 44 11.73 31.90 1.52
N TRP A 45 10.68 32.58 1.05
CA TRP A 45 9.43 31.93 0.64
C TRP A 45 9.64 30.95 -0.52
N SER A 46 10.45 31.32 -1.52
CA SER A 46 10.77 30.42 -2.63
C SER A 46 11.61 29.21 -2.19
N ARG A 47 12.57 29.39 -1.27
CA ARG A 47 13.37 28.30 -0.70
C ARG A 47 12.54 27.36 0.17
N GLU A 48 11.65 27.90 0.98
CA GLU A 48 10.71 27.12 1.81
C GLU A 48 9.73 26.33 0.95
N GLN A 49 9.22 26.93 -0.13
CA GLN A 49 8.37 26.22 -1.10
C GLN A 49 9.14 25.09 -1.80
N TRP A 50 10.37 25.32 -2.26
CA TRP A 50 11.20 24.25 -2.85
C TRP A 50 11.61 23.17 -1.85
N ALA A 51 11.83 23.53 -0.59
CA ALA A 51 12.10 22.55 0.47
C ALA A 51 10.89 21.65 0.71
N LYS A 52 9.69 22.24 0.80
CA LYS A 52 8.42 21.49 0.93
C LYS A 52 8.13 20.63 -0.29
N GLU A 53 8.37 21.15 -1.49
CA GLU A 53 8.23 20.40 -2.75
C GLU A 53 9.17 19.20 -2.78
N LYS A 54 10.45 19.38 -2.40
CA LYS A 54 11.41 18.27 -2.29
C LYS A 54 11.01 17.26 -1.24
N GLU A 55 10.53 17.72 -0.09
CA GLU A 55 10.07 16.84 0.99
C GLU A 55 8.85 16.02 0.54
N TRP A 56 7.87 16.67 -0.11
CA TRP A 56 6.72 15.99 -0.71
C TRP A 56 7.14 14.94 -1.74
N GLN A 57 8.06 15.29 -2.66
CA GLN A 57 8.58 14.36 -3.65
C GLN A 57 9.32 13.17 -3.01
N GLN A 58 10.04 13.40 -1.92
CA GLN A 58 10.70 12.32 -1.17
C GLN A 58 9.66 11.40 -0.52
N GLN A 59 8.66 11.97 0.17
CA GLN A 59 7.58 11.20 0.77
C GLN A 59 6.79 10.39 -0.26
N GLU A 60 6.51 10.97 -1.43
CA GLU A 60 5.82 10.27 -2.51
C GLU A 60 6.66 9.11 -3.07
N GLN A 61 7.97 9.29 -3.23
CA GLN A 61 8.87 8.23 -3.66
C GLN A 61 8.97 7.11 -2.62
N GLU A 62 9.06 7.45 -1.33
CA GLU A 62 9.07 6.48 -0.24
C GLU A 62 7.76 5.71 -0.18
N HIS A 63 6.63 6.41 -0.27
CA HIS A 63 5.31 5.79 -0.30
C HIS A 63 5.17 4.82 -1.48
N ARG A 64 5.64 5.24 -2.66
CA ARG A 64 5.66 4.40 -3.86
C ARG A 64 6.49 3.13 -3.66
N ARG A 65 7.71 3.26 -3.13
CA ARG A 65 8.58 2.12 -2.81
C ARG A 65 7.93 1.20 -1.79
N TYR A 66 7.27 1.75 -0.78
CA TYR A 66 6.55 0.96 0.23
C TYR A 66 5.42 0.15 -0.42
N LEU A 67 4.59 0.78 -1.25
CA LEU A 67 3.50 0.10 -1.97
C LEU A 67 4.04 -0.99 -2.91
N GLU A 68 5.10 -0.71 -3.66
CA GLU A 68 5.75 -1.69 -4.54
C GLU A 68 6.29 -2.90 -3.75
N GLN A 69 6.95 -2.66 -2.61
CA GLN A 69 7.45 -3.73 -1.75
C GLN A 69 6.30 -4.55 -1.15
N ALA A 70 5.26 -3.88 -0.66
CA ALA A 70 4.08 -4.54 -0.12
C ALA A 70 3.39 -5.41 -1.20
N GLN A 71 3.26 -4.89 -2.42
CA GLN A 71 2.69 -5.63 -3.55
C GLN A 71 3.55 -6.85 -3.90
N ARG A 72 4.87 -6.69 -4.03
CA ARG A 72 5.80 -7.80 -4.31
C ARG A 72 5.67 -8.90 -3.27
N LEU A 73 5.70 -8.54 -1.99
CA LEU A 73 5.57 -9.49 -0.89
C LEU A 73 4.21 -10.22 -0.92
N GLN A 74 3.13 -9.51 -1.24
CA GLN A 74 1.81 -10.14 -1.39
C GLN A 74 1.77 -11.13 -2.56
N THR A 75 2.32 -10.75 -3.72
CA THR A 75 2.41 -11.63 -4.90
C THR A 75 3.26 -12.88 -4.62
N GLU A 76 4.40 -12.71 -3.95
CA GLU A 76 5.26 -13.83 -3.55
C GLU A 76 4.56 -14.79 -2.59
N ARG A 77 3.86 -14.24 -1.57
CA ARG A 77 3.06 -15.05 -0.63
C ARG A 77 1.98 -15.84 -1.36
N ALA A 78 1.23 -15.21 -2.26
CA ALA A 78 0.19 -15.87 -3.03
C ALA A 78 0.76 -16.94 -3.99
N ALA A 79 1.91 -16.68 -4.61
CA ALA A 79 2.61 -17.68 -5.42
C ALA A 79 3.10 -18.87 -4.60
N ASN A 80 3.64 -18.64 -3.40
CA ASN A 80 4.05 -19.70 -2.48
C ASN A 80 2.85 -20.55 -2.04
N HIS A 81 1.73 -19.92 -1.70
CA HIS A 81 0.49 -20.62 -1.36
C HIS A 81 0.01 -21.49 -2.51
N LYS A 82 -0.01 -20.96 -3.74
CA LYS A 82 -0.37 -21.72 -4.94
C LYS A 82 0.56 -22.91 -5.17
N GLN A 83 1.87 -22.72 -5.03
CA GLN A 83 2.84 -23.81 -5.20
C GLN A 83 2.66 -24.91 -4.16
N ARG A 84 2.43 -24.53 -2.89
CA ARG A 84 2.15 -25.49 -1.79
C ARG A 84 0.87 -26.26 -2.08
N TYR A 85 -0.18 -25.56 -2.51
CA TYR A 85 -1.45 -26.13 -2.93
C TYR A 85 -1.26 -27.18 -4.04
N GLU A 86 -0.63 -26.80 -5.16
CA GLU A 86 -0.44 -27.68 -6.32
C GLU A 86 0.41 -28.91 -5.98
N ARG A 87 1.47 -28.74 -5.20
CA ARG A 87 2.29 -29.86 -4.69
C ARG A 87 1.48 -30.80 -3.80
N GLY A 88 0.67 -30.26 -2.90
CA GLY A 88 -0.21 -31.04 -2.03
C GLY A 88 -1.25 -31.82 -2.83
N CYS A 89 -1.86 -31.20 -3.85
CA CYS A 89 -2.76 -31.88 -4.76
C CYS A 89 -2.08 -33.02 -5.52
N ALA A 90 -0.87 -32.81 -6.04
CA ALA A 90 -0.11 -33.86 -6.70
C ALA A 90 0.21 -35.03 -5.75
N HIS A 91 0.49 -34.75 -4.48
CA HIS A 91 0.80 -35.76 -3.47
C HIS A 91 -0.44 -36.58 -3.03
N ILE A 92 -1.57 -35.91 -2.76
CA ILE A 92 -2.78 -36.55 -2.23
C ILE A 92 -3.65 -37.14 -3.34
N PHE A 93 -3.78 -36.45 -4.47
CA PHE A 93 -4.63 -36.86 -5.59
C PHE A 93 -3.88 -37.53 -6.76
N GLY A 94 -2.55 -37.66 -6.67
CA GLY A 94 -1.72 -38.31 -7.69
C GLY A 94 -1.96 -39.82 -7.77
N GLN A 95 -1.77 -40.39 -8.96
CA GLN A 95 -1.81 -41.83 -9.19
C GLN A 95 -0.61 -42.48 -8.49
N GLY A 96 -0.88 -43.21 -7.39
CA GLY A 96 0.17 -43.86 -6.60
C GLY A 96 0.44 -43.24 -5.23
N SER A 97 -0.43 -42.33 -4.73
CA SER A 97 -0.42 -41.98 -3.31
C SER A 97 -0.58 -43.28 -2.52
N PRO A 98 0.43 -43.72 -1.74
CA PRO A 98 0.28 -44.92 -0.93
C PRO A 98 -0.94 -44.70 -0.06
N GLY A 99 -1.84 -45.68 -0.01
CA GLY A 99 -2.89 -45.71 0.99
C GLY A 99 -2.22 -45.83 2.36
N THR A 100 -1.68 -44.72 2.85
CA THR A 100 -1.19 -44.60 4.22
C THR A 100 -2.39 -44.95 5.07
N GLY A 101 -2.30 -46.03 5.86
CA GLY A 101 -3.41 -46.52 6.68
C GLY A 101 -3.93 -45.51 7.72
N THR A 102 -3.32 -44.32 7.77
CA THR A 102 -3.80 -43.15 8.50
C THR A 102 -4.95 -42.46 7.77
N PRO A 103 -6.10 -42.26 8.47
CA PRO A 103 -7.21 -41.52 7.92
C PRO A 103 -6.83 -40.04 7.71
N LEU A 104 -7.28 -39.46 6.60
CA LEU A 104 -7.11 -38.07 6.22
C LEU A 104 -8.03 -37.18 7.06
N SER A 105 -7.42 -36.34 7.89
CA SER A 105 -8.09 -35.26 8.60
C SER A 105 -8.28 -34.03 7.71
N TYR A 106 -8.99 -33.03 8.23
CA TYR A 106 -9.17 -31.76 7.52
C TYR A 106 -7.83 -31.09 7.21
N SER A 107 -6.80 -31.21 8.07
CA SER A 107 -5.50 -30.59 7.83
C SER A 107 -4.64 -31.29 6.76
N ASP A 108 -4.94 -32.55 6.46
CA ASP A 108 -4.18 -33.35 5.49
C ASP A 108 -4.61 -33.07 4.05
N ILE A 109 -5.80 -32.51 3.86
CA ILE A 109 -6.30 -32.15 2.54
C ILE A 109 -5.58 -30.89 2.07
N PRO A 110 -5.12 -30.85 0.81
CA PRO A 110 -4.35 -29.74 0.27
C PRO A 110 -5.28 -28.56 -0.09
N TRP A 111 -5.86 -27.92 0.93
CA TRP A 111 -6.68 -26.74 0.75
C TRP A 111 -5.83 -25.57 0.23
N PRO A 112 -6.32 -24.80 -0.76
CA PRO A 112 -5.60 -23.62 -1.25
C PRO A 112 -5.40 -22.56 -0.15
N ALA A 113 -6.38 -22.43 0.74
CA ALA A 113 -6.33 -21.58 1.93
C ALA A 113 -6.86 -22.36 3.16
N PRO A 114 -6.01 -23.10 3.91
CA PRO A 114 -6.47 -24.04 4.96
C PRO A 114 -7.28 -23.42 6.11
N ARG A 115 -7.08 -22.12 6.37
CA ARG A 115 -7.79 -21.35 7.40
C ARG A 115 -8.66 -20.23 6.80
N GLY A 116 -8.77 -20.20 5.47
CA GLY A 116 -9.43 -19.13 4.75
C GLY A 116 -10.86 -19.47 4.32
N THR A 117 -11.54 -18.48 3.75
CA THR A 117 -12.85 -18.67 3.14
C THR A 117 -12.75 -19.34 1.76
N VAL A 118 -13.89 -19.74 1.20
CA VAL A 118 -13.95 -20.32 -0.15
C VAL A 118 -13.46 -19.32 -1.20
N GLU A 119 -13.77 -18.04 -1.03
CA GLU A 119 -13.31 -16.96 -1.92
C GLU A 119 -11.79 -16.82 -1.89
N GLU A 120 -11.17 -16.91 -0.72
CA GLU A 120 -9.71 -16.91 -0.58
C GLU A 120 -9.09 -18.16 -1.21
N MET A 121 -9.73 -19.33 -1.06
CA MET A 121 -9.29 -20.55 -1.73
C MET A 121 -9.29 -20.40 -3.26
N VAL A 122 -10.37 -19.83 -3.80
CA VAL A 122 -10.51 -19.53 -5.22
C VAL A 122 -9.46 -18.52 -5.67
N ALA A 123 -9.18 -17.48 -4.89
CA ALA A 123 -8.14 -16.49 -5.20
C ALA A 123 -6.75 -17.15 -5.30
N VAL A 124 -6.42 -18.08 -4.41
CA VAL A 124 -5.16 -18.85 -4.48
C VAL A 124 -5.12 -19.75 -5.72
N ILE A 125 -6.21 -20.48 -6.02
CA ILE A 125 -6.30 -21.33 -7.22
C ILE A 125 -6.05 -20.50 -8.49
N LEU A 126 -6.66 -19.32 -8.60
CA LEU A 126 -6.59 -18.47 -9.79
C LEU A 126 -5.36 -17.55 -9.81
N HIS A 127 -4.53 -17.53 -8.77
CA HIS A 127 -3.38 -16.65 -8.71
C HIS A 127 -2.42 -16.92 -9.89
N GLY A 128 -2.07 -15.87 -10.64
CA GLY A 128 -1.18 -15.98 -11.80
C GLY A 128 -1.76 -16.74 -13.00
N VAL A 129 -3.07 -17.03 -13.04
CA VAL A 129 -3.72 -17.55 -14.25
C VAL A 129 -4.24 -16.37 -15.05
N GLU A 130 -3.67 -16.14 -16.23
CA GLU A 130 -4.05 -15.01 -17.08
C GLU A 130 -5.46 -15.18 -17.63
N ARG A 131 -6.34 -14.20 -17.35
CA ARG A 131 -7.69 -14.13 -17.92
C ARG A 131 -7.71 -13.67 -19.38
N GLY A 132 -6.59 -13.13 -19.85
CA GLY A 132 -6.41 -12.64 -21.23
C GLY A 132 -6.29 -13.73 -22.29
N ASP A 133 -6.01 -14.98 -21.88
CA ASP A 133 -6.10 -16.17 -22.74
C ASP A 133 -7.29 -17.03 -22.29
N PRO A 134 -8.46 -16.88 -22.94
CA PRO A 134 -9.67 -17.63 -22.57
C PRO A 134 -9.49 -19.15 -22.67
N GLY A 135 -8.62 -19.63 -23.56
CA GLY A 135 -8.37 -21.05 -23.77
C GLY A 135 -7.64 -21.69 -22.60
N VAL A 136 -6.54 -21.06 -22.18
CA VAL A 136 -5.73 -21.50 -21.03
C VAL A 136 -6.53 -21.36 -19.73
N TYR A 137 -7.21 -20.22 -19.54
CA TYR A 137 -8.03 -19.98 -18.36
C TYR A 137 -9.15 -21.01 -18.21
N ARG A 138 -9.92 -21.27 -19.29
CA ARG A 138 -10.99 -22.28 -19.27
C ARG A 138 -10.46 -23.69 -19.06
N ARG A 139 -9.34 -24.04 -19.67
CA ARG A 139 -8.71 -25.36 -19.48
C ARG A 139 -8.29 -25.56 -18.03
N TYR A 140 -7.66 -24.55 -17.43
CA TYR A 140 -7.25 -24.57 -16.02
C TYR A 140 -8.47 -24.72 -15.10
N LEU A 141 -9.49 -23.88 -15.26
CA LEU A 141 -10.73 -23.95 -14.48
C LEU A 141 -11.39 -25.33 -14.56
N ARG A 142 -11.50 -25.92 -15.75
CA ARG A 142 -12.07 -27.27 -15.92
C ARG A 142 -11.27 -28.33 -15.15
N GLY A 143 -9.94 -28.23 -15.14
CA GLY A 143 -9.10 -29.12 -14.33
C GLY A 143 -9.40 -29.01 -12.84
N GLN A 144 -9.55 -27.78 -12.34
CA GLN A 144 -9.90 -27.51 -10.94
C GLN A 144 -11.32 -27.99 -10.60
N GLN A 145 -12.30 -27.77 -11.48
CA GLN A 145 -13.67 -28.28 -11.32
C GLN A 145 -13.71 -29.79 -11.20
N VAL A 146 -12.99 -30.53 -12.06
CA VAL A 146 -12.96 -31.99 -12.02
C VAL A 146 -12.26 -32.50 -10.76
N MET A 147 -11.20 -31.82 -10.32
CA MET A 147 -10.45 -32.19 -9.11
C MET A 147 -11.29 -32.01 -7.84
N TRP A 148 -11.97 -30.87 -7.73
CA TRP A 148 -12.77 -30.49 -6.56
C TRP A 148 -14.25 -30.85 -6.69
N HIS A 149 -14.63 -31.64 -7.70
CA HIS A 149 -16.00 -32.12 -7.82
C HIS A 149 -16.31 -33.08 -6.65
N PRO A 150 -17.43 -32.92 -5.92
CA PRO A 150 -17.73 -33.72 -4.73
C PRO A 150 -17.66 -35.24 -4.97
N ASP A 151 -18.21 -35.70 -6.10
CA ASP A 151 -18.16 -37.12 -6.50
C ASP A 151 -16.73 -37.60 -6.79
N ARG A 152 -15.94 -36.84 -7.56
CA ARG A 152 -14.55 -37.21 -7.91
C ARG A 152 -13.65 -37.19 -6.69
N PHE A 153 -13.86 -36.24 -5.78
CA PHE A 153 -13.16 -36.18 -4.50
C PHE A 153 -13.51 -37.38 -3.63
N THR A 154 -14.79 -37.73 -3.51
CA THR A 154 -15.26 -38.87 -2.72
C THR A 154 -14.75 -40.19 -3.27
N GLN A 155 -14.71 -40.37 -4.59
CA GLN A 155 -14.12 -41.56 -5.22
C GLN A 155 -12.62 -41.74 -4.90
N ARG A 156 -11.88 -40.65 -4.68
CA ARG A 156 -10.43 -40.70 -4.42
C ARG A 156 -10.07 -40.77 -2.95
N CYS A 157 -10.79 -40.02 -2.12
CA CYS A 157 -10.44 -39.81 -0.72
C CYS A 157 -11.50 -40.34 0.26
N GLY A 158 -12.72 -40.65 -0.20
CA GLY A 158 -13.88 -40.92 0.64
C GLY A 158 -13.67 -42.01 1.68
N ASP A 159 -13.04 -43.12 1.31
CA ASP A 159 -12.77 -44.24 2.21
C ASP A 159 -11.64 -43.96 3.21
N ARG A 160 -10.81 -42.95 2.93
CA ARG A 160 -9.67 -42.54 3.76
C ARG A 160 -10.04 -41.39 4.70
N LEU A 161 -11.21 -40.77 4.59
CA LEU A 161 -11.54 -39.61 5.42
C LEU A 161 -11.73 -40.01 6.89
N ALA A 162 -11.13 -39.24 7.79
CA ALA A 162 -11.40 -39.35 9.22
C ALA A 162 -12.87 -39.04 9.50
N GLN A 163 -13.57 -39.92 10.21
CA GLN A 163 -15.01 -39.78 10.45
C GLN A 163 -15.39 -38.45 11.13
N ALA A 164 -14.52 -37.95 12.01
CA ALA A 164 -14.73 -36.67 12.72
C ALA A 164 -14.77 -35.46 11.78
N ASP A 165 -13.96 -35.47 10.71
CA ASP A 165 -13.84 -34.34 9.78
C ASP A 165 -14.61 -34.56 8.47
N ARG A 166 -15.12 -35.78 8.22
CA ARG A 166 -15.73 -36.18 6.95
C ARG A 166 -16.79 -35.19 6.46
N GLN A 167 -17.74 -34.81 7.31
CA GLN A 167 -18.82 -33.91 6.91
C GLN A 167 -18.28 -32.51 6.57
N ARG A 168 -17.44 -31.95 7.45
CA ARG A 168 -16.80 -30.65 7.24
C ARG A 168 -16.01 -30.59 5.94
N ILE A 169 -15.27 -31.65 5.64
CA ILE A 169 -14.50 -31.79 4.42
C ILE A 169 -15.43 -31.74 3.20
N LEU A 170 -16.48 -32.57 3.19
CA LEU A 170 -17.42 -32.64 2.08
C LEU A 170 -18.16 -31.31 1.88
N ASP A 171 -18.60 -30.65 2.95
CA ASP A 171 -19.25 -29.34 2.87
C ASP A 171 -18.32 -28.30 2.25
N THR A 172 -17.04 -28.31 2.62
CA THR A 172 -16.01 -27.41 2.06
C THR A 172 -15.76 -27.70 0.59
N VAL A 173 -15.65 -28.97 0.19
CA VAL A 173 -15.51 -29.39 -1.21
C VAL A 173 -16.73 -28.94 -2.03
N ILE A 174 -17.94 -29.12 -1.50
CA ILE A 174 -19.18 -28.67 -2.17
C ILE A 174 -19.14 -27.16 -2.37
N ALA A 175 -18.89 -26.39 -1.31
CA ALA A 175 -18.86 -24.93 -1.39
C ALA A 175 -17.79 -24.43 -2.39
N LEU A 176 -16.60 -25.03 -2.37
CA LEU A 176 -15.53 -24.73 -3.31
C LEU A 176 -15.90 -25.07 -4.76
N SER A 177 -16.50 -26.24 -4.99
CA SER A 177 -16.95 -26.66 -6.33
C SER A 177 -18.02 -25.70 -6.88
N GLN A 178 -18.95 -25.23 -6.04
CA GLN A 178 -19.97 -24.26 -6.42
C GLN A 178 -19.37 -22.89 -6.75
N ALA A 179 -18.35 -22.45 -6.02
CA ALA A 179 -17.64 -21.21 -6.33
C ALA A 179 -16.89 -21.29 -7.66
N LEU A 180 -16.23 -22.43 -7.94
CA LEU A 180 -15.57 -22.67 -9.23
C LEU A 180 -16.57 -22.75 -10.39
N ASN A 181 -17.75 -23.35 -10.18
CA ASN A 181 -18.81 -23.39 -11.20
C ASN A 181 -19.32 -21.99 -11.54
N ARG A 182 -19.58 -21.14 -10.54
CA ARG A 182 -19.97 -19.74 -10.75
C ARG A 182 -18.96 -18.97 -11.61
N LEU A 183 -17.66 -19.19 -11.38
CA LEU A 183 -16.61 -18.58 -12.19
C LEU A 183 -16.56 -19.13 -13.61
N ALA A 184 -16.73 -20.44 -13.78
CA ALA A 184 -16.76 -21.06 -15.10
C ALA A 184 -17.96 -20.60 -15.92
N ASP A 185 -19.13 -20.45 -15.30
CA ASP A 185 -20.34 -19.94 -15.96
C ASP A 185 -20.20 -18.47 -16.34
N GLY A 186 -19.59 -17.64 -15.49
CA GLY A 186 -19.25 -16.25 -15.82
C GLY A 186 -18.15 -16.09 -16.89
N ALA A 187 -17.40 -17.16 -17.17
CA ALA A 187 -16.34 -17.18 -18.19
C ALA A 187 -16.76 -17.90 -19.48
N ARG A 188 -18.02 -18.38 -19.59
CA ARG A 188 -18.61 -18.94 -20.81
C ARG A 188 -18.99 -17.85 -21.80
#